data_AF-A0A842XTM8-F1
#
_entry.id   AF-A0A842XTM8-F1
#
_cell.length_a   1.000
_cell.length_b   1.000
_cell.length_c   1.000
_cell.angle_alpha   90.00
_cell.angle_beta   90.00
_cell.angle_gamma   90.00
#
_symmetry.space_group_name_H-M   'P 1'
#
loop_
_entity.id
_entity.type
_entity.pdbx_description
1 polymer ?
#
loop_
_entity_poly.entity_id
_entity_poly.type
_entity_poly.pdbx_seq_one_letter_code
_entity_poly.pdbx_strand_id
1 'polypeptide(L)' 'MVCAVQVYEKPELDNPVLIEGLPGIGFVANIAALHLIHELDAKLFAEITSSSF' A
#
# COMPACT_ATOMS: atom_id res chain seq x y z
N MET A 1 -8.54 -12.30 -15.77
CA MET A 1 -7.63 -11.17 -15.44
C MET A 1 -6.83 -11.65 -14.23
N VAL A 2 -5.50 -11.76 -14.34
CA VAL A 2 -4.67 -12.43 -13.30
C VAL A 2 -4.31 -11.50 -12.14
N CYS A 3 -4.35 -10.19 -12.38
CA CYS A 3 -4.18 -9.14 -11.38
C CYS A 3 -5.09 -7.98 -11.79
N ALA A 4 -5.80 -7.39 -10.83
CA ALA A 4 -6.70 -6.26 -10.99
C ALA A 4 -6.31 -5.19 -9.98
N VAL A 5 -6.39 -3.92 -10.40
CA VAL A 5 -6.15 -2.76 -9.54
C VAL A 5 -7.44 -1.95 -9.51
N GLN A 6 -8.01 -1.77 -8.32
CA GLN A 6 -9.19 -0.95 -8.09
C GLN A 6 -8.73 0.38 -7.50
N VAL A 7 -8.96 1.48 -8.23
CA VAL A 7 -8.59 2.83 -7.81
C VAL A 7 -9.86 3.57 -7.39
N TYR A 8 -9.90 4.04 -6.14
CA TYR A 8 -11.02 4.79 -5.55
C TYR A 8 -10.84 6.30 -5.71
N GLU A 9 -9.61 6.76 -5.56
CA GLU A 9 -9.25 8.18 -5.67
C GLU A 9 -7.90 8.30 -6.41
N LYS A 10 -7.74 9.41 -7.14
CA LYS A 10 -6.45 9.79 -7.74
C LYS A 10 -5.92 11.03 -7.03
N PRO A 11 -5.14 10.87 -5.95
CA PRO A 11 -4.61 12.02 -5.21
C PRO A 11 -3.63 12.82 -6.07
N GLU A 12 -3.62 14.14 -5.89
CA GLU A 12 -2.58 15.00 -6.45
C GLU A 12 -1.33 14.85 -5.58
N LEU A 13 -0.22 14.41 -6.19
CA LEU A 13 1.05 14.16 -5.51
C LEU A 13 2.14 15.02 -6.14
N ASP A 14 2.98 15.65 -5.32
CA ASP A 14 4.18 16.35 -5.76
C ASP A 14 5.42 15.56 -5.37
N ASN A 15 6.12 15.01 -6.37
CA ASN A 15 7.34 14.21 -6.21
C ASN A 15 7.28 13.20 -5.03
N PRO A 16 6.28 12.30 -5.00
CA PRO A 16 6.06 11.40 -3.86
C PRO A 16 7.15 10.33 -3.76
N VAL A 17 7.33 9.80 -2.54
CA VAL A 17 8.16 8.61 -2.28
C VAL A 17 7.24 7.40 -2.15
N LEU A 18 7.54 6.34 -2.90
CA LEU A 18 6.86 5.05 -2.75
C LEU A 18 7.54 4.24 -1.64
N ILE A 19 6.76 3.83 -0.65
CA ILE A 19 7.18 2.94 0.43
C ILE A 19 6.46 1.60 0.26
N GLU A 20 7.22 0.51 0.27
CA GLU A 20 6.71 -0.85 0.18
C GLU A 20 6.90 -1.56 1.54
N GLY A 21 5.89 -2.32 1.97
CA GLY A 21 5.84 -2.94 3.28
C GLY A 21 4.99 -4.20 3.31
N LEU A 22 5.15 -5.06 2.31
CA LEU A 22 4.47 -6.35 2.25
C LEU A 22 5.04 -7.33 3.30
N PRO A 23 4.29 -8.39 3.63
CA PRO A 23 4.75 -9.43 4.54
C PRO A 23 6.08 -10.08 4.10
N GLY A 24 6.96 -10.33 5.07
CA GLY A 24 8.27 -10.96 4.87
C GLY A 24 8.85 -11.52 6.17
N ILE A 25 10.15 -11.82 6.21
CA ILE A 25 10.80 -12.40 7.40
C ILE A 25 10.65 -11.44 8.60
N GLY A 26 10.06 -11.94 9.69
CA GLY A 26 9.89 -11.18 10.92
C GLY A 26 8.93 -9.99 10.82
N PHE A 27 8.19 -9.84 9.72
CA PHE A 27 7.21 -8.76 9.49
C PHE A 27 7.74 -7.33 9.67
N VAL A 28 9.06 -7.12 9.64
CA VAL A 28 9.66 -5.82 10.00
C VAL A 28 9.16 -4.70 9.09
N ALA A 29 9.23 -4.89 7.77
CA ALA A 29 8.74 -3.92 6.79
C ALA A 29 7.22 -3.69 6.90
N ASN A 30 6.46 -4.76 7.14
CA ASN A 30 5.01 -4.68 7.28
C ASN A 30 4.57 -3.90 8.51
N ILE A 31 5.15 -4.18 9.67
CA ILE A 31 4.86 -3.44 10.91
C ILE A 31 5.28 -1.97 10.77
N ALA A 32 6.44 -1.70 10.17
CA ALA A 32 6.89 -0.33 9.92
C ALA A 32 5.92 0.44 8.99
N ALA A 33 5.46 -0.18 7.90
CA ALA A 33 4.49 0.44 7.00
C ALA A 33 3.13 0.66 7.66
N LEU A 34 2.61 -0.31 8.42
CA LEU A 34 1.36 -0.17 9.18
C LEU A 34 1.45 0.95 10.21
N HIS A 35 2.60 1.08 10.89
CA HIS A 35 2.83 2.19 11.81
C HIS A 35 2.83 3.54 11.08
N LEU A 36 3.50 3.67 9.94
CA LEU A 36 3.49 4.90 9.14
C LEU A 36 2.08 5.25 8.65
N ILE A 37 1.29 4.27 8.21
CA ILE A 37 -0.12 4.48 7.81
C ILE A 37 -0.93 5.07 8.97
N HIS A 38 -0.76 4.52 10.18
CA HIS A 38 -1.46 5.00 11.38
C HIS A 38 -1.02 6.41 11.79
N GLU A 39 0.29 6.65 11.92
CA GLU A 39 0.81 7.93 12.42
C GLU A 39 0.59 9.09 11.43
N LEU A 40 0.51 8.80 10.13
CA LEU A 40 0.29 9.82 9.09
C LEU A 40 -1.18 9.96 8.66
N ASP A 41 -2.10 9.20 9.27
CA ASP A 41 -3.52 9.11 8.87
C ASP A 41 -3.66 8.88 7.35
N ALA A 42 -2.87 7.94 6.82
CA ALA A 42 -2.81 7.69 5.38
C ALA A 42 -4.15 7.12 4.88
N LYS A 43 -4.60 7.61 3.72
CA LYS A 43 -5.91 7.26 3.15
C LYS A 43 -5.78 6.20 2.07
N LEU A 44 -6.69 5.23 2.09
CA LEU A 44 -6.80 4.23 1.02
C LEU A 44 -7.23 4.91 -0.29
N PHE A 45 -6.38 4.81 -1.32
CA PHE A 45 -6.70 5.33 -2.66
C PHE A 45 -6.84 4.23 -3.71
N ALA A 46 -6.24 3.05 -3.49
CA ALA A 46 -6.31 1.91 -4.40
C ALA A 46 -6.04 0.57 -3.70
N GLU A 47 -6.53 -0.51 -4.30
CA GLU A 47 -6.29 -1.89 -3.88
C GLU A 47 -5.86 -2.76 -5.07
N ILE A 48 -5.04 -3.77 -4.81
CA ILE A 48 -4.57 -4.73 -5.81
C ILE A 48 -5.05 -6.12 -5.40
N THR A 49 -5.73 -6.82 -6.30
CA THR A 49 -6.14 -8.22 -6.13
C THR A 49 -5.57 -9.06 -7.25
N SER A 50 -5.14 -10.29 -6.96
CA SER A 50 -4.61 -11.19 -7.97
C SER A 50 -5.06 -12.61 -7.68
N SER A 51 -5.39 -13.36 -8.74
CA SER A 51 -5.82 -14.76 -8.63
C SER A 51 -4.71 -15.71 -8.18
N SER A 52 -3.48 -15.21 -8.03
CA SER A 52 -2.31 -15.98 -7.58
C SER A 52 -2.10 -15.92 -6.06
N PHE A 53 -2.86 -15.08 -5.35
CA PHE A 53 -2.83 -14.89 -3.90
C PHE A 53 -4.22 -15.16 -3.31
#